data_AF-A0A2S8P5U5-F1
#
_entry.id   AF-A0A2S8P5U5-F1
#
_cell.length_a   1.000
_cell.length_b   1.000
_cell.length_c   1.000
_cell.angle_alpha   90.00
_cell.angle_beta   90.00
_cell.angle_gamma   90.00
#
_symmetry.space_group_name_H-M   'P 1'
#
loop_
_entity.id
_entity.type
_entity.pdbx_description
1 polymer ?
#
loop_
_entity_poly.entity_id
_entity_poly.type
_entity_poly.pdbx_seq_one_letter_code
_entity_poly.pdbx_strand_id
1 'polypeptide(L)'
;MKKFKFIIAMVLVLTFSMPVASSANNEERLDPNEIRELQSQILDLVVNEKEETVNDLPLYQKYQDFFKSNPDLEEDYINNLDAKKWEESKIIDRIKVNESKLVTLFEDGSFSVLENALTSEDGTLIEALPTMSARGVIQDTGEQTYTGKIGETFKNDARHDIWGPYKIGELHLVTNYSINSGSARITSTTITGTRAIFPAAVSGSSSIPINNARIVESLGEYNFAGTCPGGWGTCTGRYHDISTKINIKYADNGVITFTVRSIVSN
;
A
#
# COMPACT_ATOMS: atom_id res chain seq x y z
N MET A 1 23.44 -60.28 11.28
CA MET A 1 24.64 -60.08 12.12
C MET A 1 25.74 -59.44 11.28
N LYS A 2 26.26 -58.28 11.73
CA LYS A 2 27.55 -57.66 11.37
C LYS A 2 27.66 -57.10 9.92
N LYS A 3 28.20 -55.92 9.64
CA LYS A 3 28.75 -54.78 10.40
C LYS A 3 28.91 -53.62 9.39
N PHE A 4 28.73 -52.39 9.86
CA PHE A 4 29.18 -51.12 9.26
C PHE A 4 30.59 -51.19 8.63
N LYS A 5 30.84 -50.39 7.59
CA LYS A 5 32.03 -49.52 7.49
C LYS A 5 31.90 -48.44 6.41
N PHE A 6 31.67 -47.24 6.91
CA PHE A 6 31.83 -45.92 6.30
C PHE A 6 33.33 -45.72 5.97
N ILE A 7 33.68 -45.25 4.78
CA ILE A 7 35.05 -44.81 4.45
C ILE A 7 35.02 -43.32 4.16
N ILE A 8 35.46 -42.56 5.16
CA ILE A 8 35.87 -41.16 5.08
C ILE A 8 37.26 -41.15 4.46
N ALA A 9 37.42 -40.51 3.31
CA ALA A 9 38.73 -40.16 2.75
C ALA A 9 39.02 -38.70 3.07
N MET A 10 39.70 -38.51 4.19
CA MET A 10 40.26 -37.25 4.67
C MET A 10 41.62 -37.05 4.00
N VAL A 11 41.74 -36.10 3.07
CA VAL A 11 43.04 -35.59 2.64
C VAL A 11 43.26 -34.26 3.34
N LEU A 12 44.04 -34.35 4.41
CA LEU A 12 44.58 -33.25 5.18
C LEU A 12 45.80 -32.70 4.42
N VAL A 13 45.70 -31.48 3.87
CA VAL A 13 46.87 -30.68 3.49
C VAL A 13 46.87 -29.45 4.38
N LEU A 14 47.68 -29.53 5.44
CA LEU A 14 48.06 -28.43 6.30
C LEU A 14 49.45 -27.99 5.86
N THR A 15 49.63 -26.73 5.47
CA THR A 15 50.72 -25.88 5.99
C THR A 15 50.63 -24.40 5.55
N PHE A 16 50.66 -23.55 6.57
CA PHE A 16 51.28 -22.21 6.73
C PHE A 16 50.74 -20.96 6.00
N SER A 17 49.75 -20.34 6.65
CA SER A 17 49.71 -18.95 7.16
C SER A 17 50.55 -17.86 6.46
N MET A 18 49.82 -16.91 5.87
CA MET A 18 50.00 -15.49 6.19
C MET A 18 48.67 -14.96 6.74
N PRO A 19 48.64 -14.19 7.84
CA PRO A 19 47.44 -13.49 8.25
C PRO A 19 47.29 -12.29 7.31
N VAL A 20 46.66 -12.52 6.15
CA VAL A 20 45.90 -11.44 5.55
C VAL A 20 44.71 -11.30 6.50
N ALA A 21 44.67 -10.21 7.27
CA ALA A 21 43.42 -9.75 7.82
C ALA A 21 42.52 -9.43 6.63
N SER A 22 41.89 -10.46 6.06
CA SER A 22 40.64 -10.26 5.36
C SER A 22 39.70 -9.77 6.46
N SER A 23 39.48 -8.47 6.51
CA SER A 23 38.18 -7.99 6.96
C SER A 23 37.17 -8.88 6.25
N ALA A 24 36.54 -9.77 7.00
CA ALA A 24 35.36 -10.45 6.51
C ALA A 24 34.34 -9.33 6.31
N ASN A 25 34.36 -8.69 5.14
CA ASN A 25 33.16 -8.18 4.56
C ASN A 25 32.33 -9.44 4.33
N ASN A 26 31.55 -9.82 5.34
CA ASN A 26 30.24 -10.38 5.04
C ASN A 26 29.59 -9.31 4.18
N GLU A 27 29.73 -9.42 2.86
CA GLU A 27 28.81 -8.79 1.94
C GLU A 27 27.45 -9.39 2.34
N GLU A 28 26.72 -8.68 3.20
CA GLU A 28 25.31 -8.96 3.39
C GLU A 28 24.69 -8.92 2.00
N ARG A 29 24.33 -10.10 1.50
CA ARG A 29 23.69 -10.26 0.22
C ARG A 29 22.20 -10.33 0.47
N LEU A 30 21.45 -9.71 -0.41
CA LEU A 30 20.01 -9.78 -0.44
C LEU A 30 19.58 -11.26 -0.55
N ASP A 31 18.90 -11.80 0.46
CA ASP A 31 18.40 -13.18 0.46
C ASP A 31 16.92 -13.19 0.05
N PRO A 32 16.58 -13.68 -1.15
CA PRO A 32 15.20 -13.68 -1.64
C PRO A 32 14.23 -14.50 -0.77
N ASN A 33 14.71 -15.52 -0.06
CA ASN A 33 13.86 -16.34 0.78
C ASN A 33 13.46 -15.60 2.05
N GLU A 34 14.42 -14.92 2.69
CA GLU A 34 14.13 -14.11 3.88
C GLU A 34 13.24 -12.91 3.54
N ILE A 35 13.42 -12.29 2.36
CA ILE A 35 12.53 -11.19 1.95
C ILE A 35 11.11 -11.70 1.72
N ARG A 36 10.95 -12.85 1.05
CA ARG A 36 9.62 -13.44 0.86
C ARG A 36 8.98 -13.82 2.19
N GLU A 37 9.76 -14.33 3.14
CA GLU A 37 9.30 -14.61 4.50
C GLU A 37 8.85 -13.31 5.20
N LEU A 38 9.66 -12.25 5.15
CA LEU A 38 9.33 -10.95 5.69
C LEU A 38 8.03 -10.40 5.08
N GLN A 39 7.91 -10.40 3.75
CA GLN A 39 6.70 -9.95 3.07
C GLN A 39 5.47 -10.75 3.48
N SER A 40 5.61 -12.07 3.66
CA SER A 40 4.53 -12.92 4.18
C SER A 40 4.16 -12.57 5.63
N GLN A 41 5.13 -12.25 6.48
CA GLN A 41 4.88 -11.82 7.87
C GLN A 41 4.18 -10.46 7.90
N ILE A 42 4.61 -9.50 7.08
CA ILE A 42 3.96 -8.18 6.97
C ILE A 42 2.53 -8.35 6.44
N LEU A 43 2.33 -9.17 5.41
CA LEU A 43 0.99 -9.45 4.87
C LEU A 43 0.07 -10.01 5.95
N ASP A 44 0.52 -10.96 6.76
CA ASP A 44 -0.25 -11.51 7.87
C ASP A 44 -0.63 -10.42 8.89
N LEU A 45 0.32 -9.55 9.26
CA LEU A 45 0.02 -8.42 10.15
C LEU A 45 -0.98 -7.43 9.54
N VAL A 46 -0.86 -7.11 8.25
CA VAL A 46 -1.79 -6.21 7.54
C VAL A 46 -3.20 -6.80 7.46
N VAL A 47 -3.32 -8.09 7.15
CA VAL A 47 -4.60 -8.80 7.05
C VAL A 47 -5.25 -8.97 8.43
N ASN A 48 -4.46 -9.09 9.49
CA ASN A 48 -4.95 -9.17 10.87
C ASN A 48 -5.06 -7.81 11.58
N GLU A 49 -4.95 -6.70 10.84
CA GLU A 49 -5.08 -5.33 11.37
C GLU A 49 -4.10 -4.99 12.52
N LYS A 50 -2.85 -5.45 12.39
CA LYS A 50 -1.74 -5.26 13.35
C LYS A 50 -0.51 -4.59 12.71
N GLU A 51 -0.76 -3.69 11.76
CA GLU A 51 0.26 -2.99 10.96
C GLU A 51 1.28 -2.24 11.83
N GLU A 52 0.85 -1.74 12.98
CA GLU A 52 1.66 -1.04 13.96
C GLU A 52 2.81 -1.88 14.52
N THR A 53 2.66 -3.21 14.52
CA THR A 53 3.65 -4.16 15.04
C THR A 53 4.68 -4.60 14.00
N VAL A 54 4.57 -4.15 12.73
CA VAL A 54 5.51 -4.51 11.67
C VAL A 54 6.96 -4.14 12.02
N ASN A 55 7.15 -3.01 12.72
CA ASN A 55 8.48 -2.55 13.13
C ASN A 55 9.15 -3.48 14.18
N ASP A 56 8.39 -4.36 14.82
CA ASP A 56 8.88 -5.31 15.82
C ASP A 56 9.43 -6.59 15.18
N LEU A 57 9.23 -6.79 13.87
CA LEU A 57 9.75 -7.95 13.15
C LEU A 57 11.29 -7.86 13.02
N PRO A 58 12.05 -8.90 13.44
CA PRO A 58 13.51 -8.88 13.32
C PRO A 58 13.99 -8.75 11.87
N LEU A 59 13.32 -9.43 10.93
CA LEU A 59 13.63 -9.32 9.50
C LEU A 59 13.35 -7.91 8.96
N TYR A 60 12.31 -7.24 9.44
CA TYR A 60 12.01 -5.87 9.05
C TYR A 60 13.16 -4.94 9.43
N GLN A 61 13.62 -5.01 10.69
CA GLN A 61 14.75 -4.19 11.16
C GLN A 61 16.03 -4.48 10.39
N LYS A 62 16.34 -5.78 10.18
CA LYS A 62 17.48 -6.22 9.38
C LYS A 62 17.48 -5.61 7.98
N TYR A 63 16.37 -5.75 7.24
CA TYR A 63 16.28 -5.25 5.87
C TYR A 63 16.20 -3.71 5.82
N GLN A 64 15.57 -3.07 6.81
CA GLN A 64 15.57 -1.62 6.89
C GLN A 64 17.00 -1.05 7.05
N ASP A 65 17.84 -1.66 7.89
CA ASP A 65 19.22 -1.23 8.08
C ASP A 65 20.14 -1.62 6.92
N PHE A 66 19.88 -2.77 6.30
CA PHE A 66 20.55 -3.21 5.08
C PHE A 66 20.33 -2.21 3.93
N PHE A 67 19.09 -1.84 3.65
CA PHE A 67 18.77 -0.92 2.55
C PHE A 67 19.22 0.52 2.83
N LYS A 68 19.13 1.01 4.09
CA LYS A 68 19.76 2.28 4.49
C LYS A 68 21.26 2.33 4.17
N SER A 69 21.94 1.19 4.32
CA SER A 69 23.38 1.07 4.05
C SER A 69 23.71 0.83 2.57
N ASN A 70 22.70 0.47 1.76
CA ASN A 70 22.84 0.10 0.36
C ASN A 70 21.72 0.74 -0.50
N PRO A 71 21.66 2.09 -0.62
CA PRO A 71 20.56 2.79 -1.27
C PRO A 71 20.42 2.46 -2.77
N ASP A 72 21.51 2.15 -3.48
CA ASP A 72 21.45 1.75 -4.89
C ASP A 72 20.78 0.38 -5.05
N LEU A 73 21.06 -0.56 -4.13
CA LEU A 73 20.39 -1.87 -4.10
C LEU A 73 18.92 -1.74 -3.69
N GLU A 74 18.60 -0.81 -2.79
CA GLU A 74 17.23 -0.47 -2.42
C GLU A 74 16.44 0.02 -3.65
N GLU A 75 17.02 0.96 -4.38
CA GLU A 75 16.42 1.52 -5.59
C GLU A 75 16.15 0.43 -6.63
N ASP A 76 17.15 -0.39 -6.93
CA ASP A 76 17.03 -1.49 -7.89
C ASP A 76 15.97 -2.52 -7.45
N TYR A 77 15.93 -2.86 -6.16
CA TYR A 77 14.96 -3.80 -5.64
C TYR A 77 13.53 -3.24 -5.73
N ILE A 78 13.29 -2.04 -5.21
CA ILE A 78 11.96 -1.40 -5.19
C ILE A 78 11.44 -1.13 -6.61
N ASN A 79 12.31 -0.71 -7.53
CA ASN A 79 11.94 -0.48 -8.92
C ASN A 79 11.49 -1.75 -9.66
N ASN A 80 11.83 -2.94 -9.15
CA ASN A 80 11.47 -4.22 -9.74
C ASN A 80 10.33 -4.94 -9.04
N LEU A 81 9.74 -4.35 -7.99
CA LEU A 81 8.58 -4.93 -7.31
C LEU A 81 7.34 -4.95 -8.22
N ASP A 82 6.64 -6.08 -8.20
CA ASP A 82 5.43 -6.30 -8.99
C ASP A 82 4.34 -5.29 -8.62
N ALA A 83 4.19 -4.96 -7.33
CA ALA A 83 3.21 -4.00 -6.86
C ALA A 83 3.43 -2.58 -7.41
N LYS A 84 4.64 -2.26 -7.89
CA LYS A 84 4.95 -0.98 -8.55
C LYS A 84 4.70 -1.04 -10.07
N LYS A 85 4.77 -2.24 -10.66
CA LYS A 85 4.57 -2.51 -12.09
C LYS A 85 3.22 -3.16 -12.39
N TRP A 86 2.17 -2.75 -11.70
CA TRP A 86 0.87 -3.45 -11.68
C TRP A 86 0.29 -3.81 -13.06
N GLU A 87 0.55 -3.01 -14.12
CA GLU A 87 0.10 -3.28 -15.50
C GLU A 87 0.75 -4.52 -16.13
N GLU A 88 2.00 -4.81 -15.75
CA GLU A 88 2.81 -5.91 -16.26
C GLU A 88 2.81 -7.14 -15.33
N SER A 89 2.38 -6.93 -14.08
CA SER A 89 2.47 -7.90 -13.00
C SER A 89 1.28 -8.85 -12.92
N LYS A 90 1.54 -10.07 -12.47
CA LYS A 90 0.52 -11.08 -12.23
C LYS A 90 -0.04 -10.94 -10.81
N ILE A 91 -1.34 -10.66 -10.72
CA ILE A 91 -2.08 -10.69 -9.44
C ILE A 91 -2.31 -12.15 -9.05
N ILE A 92 -1.85 -12.53 -7.86
CA ILE A 92 -2.04 -13.86 -7.29
C ILE A 92 -3.37 -13.93 -6.54
N ASP A 93 -3.69 -12.90 -5.76
CA ASP A 93 -4.92 -12.88 -4.95
C ASP A 93 -5.40 -11.45 -4.66
N ARG A 94 -6.69 -11.35 -4.30
CA ARG A 94 -7.34 -10.14 -3.78
C ARG A 94 -8.04 -10.49 -2.49
N ILE A 95 -7.44 -10.09 -1.37
CA ILE A 95 -7.91 -10.42 -0.02
C ILE A 95 -8.74 -9.24 0.51
N LYS A 96 -10.04 -9.46 0.68
CA LYS A 96 -10.91 -8.50 1.38
C LYS A 96 -10.73 -8.71 2.89
N VAL A 97 -10.07 -7.76 3.56
CA VAL A 97 -9.81 -7.84 5.00
C VAL A 97 -11.08 -7.51 5.77
N ASN A 98 -11.74 -6.43 5.37
CA ASN A 98 -13.03 -5.99 5.90
C ASN A 98 -13.76 -5.21 4.78
N GLU A 99 -14.85 -4.53 5.10
CA GLU A 99 -15.62 -3.75 4.12
C GLU A 99 -14.90 -2.50 3.62
N SER A 100 -14.01 -1.93 4.44
CA SER A 100 -13.22 -0.74 4.10
C SER A 100 -11.92 -1.05 3.36
N LYS A 101 -11.36 -2.25 3.49
CA LYS A 101 -9.96 -2.57 3.18
C LYS A 101 -9.80 -3.78 2.25
N LEU A 102 -9.04 -3.56 1.17
CA LEU A 102 -8.70 -4.55 0.16
C LEU A 102 -7.18 -4.66 0.00
N VAL A 103 -6.66 -5.88 0.00
CA VAL A 103 -5.25 -6.19 -0.29
C VAL A 103 -5.15 -6.88 -1.64
N THR A 104 -4.22 -6.46 -2.49
CA THR A 104 -3.87 -7.13 -3.76
C THR A 104 -2.47 -7.72 -3.63
N LEU A 105 -2.35 -9.04 -3.74
CA LEU A 105 -1.10 -9.79 -3.61
C LEU A 105 -0.53 -10.13 -5.00
N PHE A 106 0.78 -9.91 -5.18
CA PHE A 106 1.51 -10.19 -6.42
C PHE A 106 2.44 -11.40 -6.29
N GLU A 107 3.03 -11.85 -7.41
CA GLU A 107 3.80 -13.10 -7.51
C GLU A 107 5.15 -13.04 -6.78
N ASP A 108 5.78 -11.87 -6.77
CA ASP A 108 7.00 -11.62 -6.02
C ASP A 108 6.78 -11.55 -4.49
N GLY A 109 5.53 -11.54 -4.01
CA GLY A 109 5.16 -11.41 -2.60
C GLY A 109 4.92 -9.97 -2.13
N SER A 110 5.19 -8.98 -2.97
CA SER A 110 4.76 -7.60 -2.74
C SER A 110 3.24 -7.50 -2.82
N PHE A 111 2.69 -6.46 -2.20
CA PHE A 111 1.24 -6.25 -2.19
C PHE A 111 0.89 -4.77 -2.07
N SER A 112 -0.33 -4.43 -2.46
CA SER A 112 -0.89 -3.10 -2.27
C SER A 112 -2.18 -3.16 -1.45
N VAL A 113 -2.43 -2.12 -0.66
CA VAL A 113 -3.59 -2.02 0.23
C VAL A 113 -4.38 -0.79 -0.16
N LEU A 114 -5.69 -0.93 -0.40
CA LEU A 114 -6.60 0.19 -0.57
C LEU A 114 -7.62 0.16 0.57
N GLU A 115 -7.75 1.29 1.28
CA GLU A 115 -8.61 1.42 2.44
C GLU A 115 -9.43 2.72 2.40
N ASN A 116 -10.68 2.67 2.88
CA ASN A 116 -11.49 3.84 3.22
C ASN A 116 -11.74 3.91 4.72
N ALA A 117 -11.21 4.93 5.38
CA ALA A 117 -11.60 5.25 6.74
C ALA A 117 -12.66 6.36 6.72
N LEU A 118 -13.88 6.04 7.15
CA LEU A 118 -14.96 7.02 7.29
C LEU A 118 -15.10 7.47 8.74
N THR A 119 -15.08 8.79 8.96
CA THR A 119 -15.25 9.40 10.28
C THR A 119 -16.38 10.42 10.26
N SER A 120 -17.27 10.40 11.26
CA SER A 120 -18.23 11.48 11.51
C SER A 120 -17.55 12.73 12.08
N GLU A 121 -18.29 13.84 12.13
CA GLU A 121 -17.84 15.12 12.69
C GLU A 121 -17.29 15.02 14.13
N ASP A 122 -17.83 14.10 14.94
CA ASP A 122 -17.40 13.87 16.32
C ASP A 122 -16.17 12.95 16.46
N GLY A 123 -15.60 12.49 15.35
CA GLY A 123 -14.44 11.61 15.35
C GLY A 123 -14.76 10.11 15.43
N THR A 124 -16.03 9.73 15.41
CA THR A 124 -16.43 8.31 15.47
C THR A 124 -16.15 7.64 14.11
N LEU A 125 -15.44 6.51 14.15
CA LEU A 125 -15.28 5.64 12.97
C LEU A 125 -16.61 4.97 12.65
N ILE A 126 -17.01 5.04 11.38
CA ILE A 126 -18.25 4.43 10.90
C ILE A 126 -17.88 3.20 10.09
N GLU A 127 -18.34 2.04 10.55
CA GLU A 127 -18.17 0.79 9.81
C GLU A 127 -19.13 0.72 8.62
N ALA A 128 -18.62 0.22 7.50
CA ALA A 128 -19.42 -0.01 6.31
C ALA A 128 -20.30 -1.26 6.50
N LEU A 129 -21.51 -1.21 5.95
CA LEU A 129 -22.33 -2.39 5.74
C LEU A 129 -21.80 -3.19 4.55
N PRO A 130 -21.98 -4.53 4.56
CA PRO A 130 -21.32 -5.38 3.58
C PRO A 130 -21.83 -5.20 2.16
N THR A 131 -20.93 -4.80 1.25
CA THR A 131 -21.22 -4.69 -0.18
C THR A 131 -20.01 -5.10 -1.05
N MET A 132 -20.30 -5.69 -2.22
CA MET A 132 -19.29 -6.16 -3.18
C MET A 132 -19.37 -5.36 -4.49
N SER A 133 -18.22 -5.05 -5.08
CA SER A 133 -18.11 -4.73 -6.51
C SER A 133 -16.70 -5.04 -7.02
N ALA A 134 -16.61 -5.49 -8.28
CA ALA A 134 -15.37 -5.70 -9.01
C ALA A 134 -15.53 -5.21 -10.46
N ARG A 135 -14.54 -4.45 -10.98
CA ARG A 135 -13.83 -4.62 -12.28
C ARG A 135 -13.27 -3.28 -12.81
N GLY A 136 -12.07 -3.34 -13.39
CA GLY A 136 -11.56 -2.39 -14.40
C GLY A 136 -10.57 -1.32 -13.94
N VAL A 137 -10.03 -1.42 -12.72
CA VAL A 137 -9.17 -0.41 -12.08
C VAL A 137 -8.10 -1.11 -11.23
N ILE A 138 -7.03 -0.40 -10.83
CA ILE A 138 -5.90 -0.96 -10.07
C ILE A 138 -6.44 -1.63 -8.81
N GLN A 139 -7.10 -0.82 -7.99
CA GLN A 139 -7.86 -1.26 -6.82
C GLN A 139 -9.18 -0.51 -6.73
N ASP A 140 -10.17 -1.20 -6.17
CA ASP A 140 -11.53 -0.71 -5.99
C ASP A 140 -12.02 -1.26 -4.65
N THR A 141 -12.35 -0.37 -3.72
CA THR A 141 -12.92 -0.80 -2.44
C THR A 141 -14.31 -1.42 -2.61
N GLY A 142 -14.94 -1.23 -3.77
CA GLY A 142 -16.36 -1.46 -3.96
C GLY A 142 -17.20 -0.34 -3.34
N GLU A 143 -18.50 -0.36 -3.60
CA GLU A 143 -19.43 0.51 -2.86
C GLU A 143 -19.50 0.01 -1.41
N GLN A 144 -19.27 0.89 -0.45
CA GLN A 144 -19.42 0.69 0.98
C GLN A 144 -20.65 1.45 1.43
N THR A 145 -21.59 0.78 2.10
CA THR A 145 -22.87 1.40 2.47
C THR A 145 -22.84 1.93 3.90
N TYR A 146 -23.34 3.14 4.11
CA TYR A 146 -23.38 3.82 5.41
C TYR A 146 -24.74 4.44 5.66
N THR A 147 -25.03 4.69 6.94
CA THR A 147 -26.21 5.44 7.38
C THR A 147 -25.79 6.61 8.26
N GLY A 148 -26.43 7.77 8.08
CA GLY A 148 -26.21 8.96 8.90
C GLY A 148 -27.47 9.80 9.02
N LYS A 149 -27.34 11.00 9.57
CA LYS A 149 -28.42 11.99 9.63
C LYS A 149 -28.32 13.00 8.50
N ILE A 150 -29.47 13.53 8.08
CA ILE A 150 -29.51 14.63 7.11
C ILE A 150 -28.83 15.86 7.72
N GLY A 151 -27.92 16.48 6.96
CA GLY A 151 -27.14 17.65 7.35
C GLY A 151 -25.82 17.31 8.04
N GLU A 152 -25.57 16.04 8.34
CA GLU A 152 -24.34 15.59 8.99
C GLU A 152 -23.13 15.68 8.05
N THR A 153 -21.98 15.93 8.65
CA THR A 153 -20.70 16.03 7.95
C THR A 153 -19.83 14.81 8.24
N PHE A 154 -19.07 14.39 7.22
CA PHE A 154 -18.21 13.22 7.25
C PHE A 154 -16.86 13.54 6.61
N LYS A 155 -15.85 12.80 7.05
CA LYS A 155 -14.52 12.76 6.46
C LYS A 155 -14.27 11.34 5.96
N ASN A 156 -14.03 11.17 4.66
CA ASN A 156 -13.46 9.94 4.11
C ASN A 156 -11.97 10.12 3.87
N ASP A 157 -11.16 9.18 4.34
CA ASP A 157 -9.73 9.08 4.06
C ASP A 157 -9.48 7.82 3.22
N ALA A 158 -9.26 8.02 1.91
CA ALA A 158 -8.93 6.94 1.00
C ALA A 158 -7.40 6.77 0.96
N ARG A 159 -6.91 5.67 1.53
CA ARG A 159 -5.47 5.35 1.65
C ARG A 159 -5.08 4.23 0.69
N HIS A 160 -4.05 4.45 -0.12
CA HIS A 160 -3.41 3.43 -0.94
C HIS A 160 -1.95 3.25 -0.51
N ASP A 161 -1.65 2.09 0.06
CA ASP A 161 -0.29 1.71 0.46
C ASP A 161 0.31 0.69 -0.50
N ILE A 162 1.61 0.76 -0.68
CA ILE A 162 2.39 -0.22 -1.43
C ILE A 162 3.47 -0.79 -0.52
N TRP A 163 3.54 -2.11 -0.47
CA TRP A 163 4.40 -2.85 0.45
C TRP A 163 5.36 -3.76 -0.31
N GLY A 164 6.63 -3.69 0.10
CA GLY A 164 7.66 -4.69 -0.19
C GLY A 164 8.21 -5.22 1.15
N PRO A 165 9.54 -5.25 1.37
CA PRO A 165 10.13 -5.56 2.67
C PRO A 165 9.80 -4.53 3.77
N TYR A 166 9.28 -3.37 3.38
CA TYR A 166 8.66 -2.36 4.25
C TYR A 166 7.63 -1.57 3.43
N LYS A 167 6.91 -0.64 4.07
CA LYS A 167 6.02 0.28 3.36
C LYS A 167 6.85 1.19 2.46
N ILE A 168 6.72 0.98 1.16
CA ILE A 168 7.48 1.75 0.15
C ILE A 168 6.72 2.99 -0.27
N GLY A 169 5.38 2.99 -0.26
CA GLY A 169 4.56 4.15 -0.64
C GLY A 169 3.26 4.20 0.13
N GLU A 170 2.74 5.42 0.32
CA GLU A 170 1.45 5.69 0.96
C GLU A 170 0.84 6.92 0.28
N LEU A 171 -0.35 6.79 -0.29
CA LEU A 171 -1.09 7.87 -0.93
C LEU A 171 -2.42 8.06 -0.20
N HIS A 172 -2.79 9.31 0.05
CA HIS A 172 -4.02 9.64 0.78
C HIS A 172 -4.85 10.65 0.03
N LEU A 173 -6.14 10.37 -0.17
CA LEU A 173 -7.13 11.36 -0.60
C LEU A 173 -8.17 11.55 0.52
N VAL A 174 -8.06 12.67 1.22
CA VAL A 174 -9.03 13.07 2.24
C VAL A 174 -10.12 13.89 1.60
N THR A 175 -11.38 13.51 1.84
CA THR A 175 -12.58 14.17 1.31
C THR A 175 -13.53 14.47 2.44
N ASN A 176 -13.78 15.75 2.70
CA ASN A 176 -14.79 16.19 3.66
C ASN A 176 -16.07 16.53 2.91
N TYR A 177 -17.21 16.08 3.41
CA TYR A 177 -18.49 16.29 2.75
C TYR A 177 -19.67 16.34 3.73
N SER A 178 -20.74 17.00 3.31
CA SER A 178 -22.04 16.95 3.99
C SER A 178 -23.06 16.17 3.16
N ILE A 179 -23.95 15.47 3.86
CA ILE A 179 -25.00 14.66 3.25
C ILE A 179 -26.36 15.33 3.49
N ASN A 180 -27.08 15.64 2.42
CA ASN A 180 -28.45 16.19 2.45
C ASN A 180 -29.45 15.18 1.87
N SER A 181 -30.74 15.41 2.08
CA SER A 181 -31.83 14.48 1.70
C SER A 181 -31.81 13.97 0.26
N GLY A 182 -31.22 14.71 -0.69
CA GLY A 182 -31.09 14.28 -2.09
C GLY A 182 -29.74 14.58 -2.75
N SER A 183 -28.77 15.13 -2.00
CA SER A 183 -27.46 15.48 -2.53
C SER A 183 -26.37 15.32 -1.49
N ALA A 184 -25.16 15.03 -1.94
CA ALA A 184 -23.95 15.21 -1.16
C ALA A 184 -23.27 16.51 -1.62
N ARG A 185 -22.52 17.15 -0.72
CA ARG A 185 -21.66 18.29 -1.06
C ARG A 185 -20.28 18.06 -0.46
N ILE A 186 -19.26 17.95 -1.31
CA ILE A 186 -17.86 17.94 -0.89
C ILE A 186 -17.50 19.39 -0.51
N THR A 187 -17.09 19.57 0.74
CA THR A 187 -16.69 20.87 1.30
C THR A 187 -15.21 21.14 1.08
N SER A 188 -14.38 20.09 1.12
CA SER A 188 -12.95 20.17 0.80
C SER A 188 -12.38 18.80 0.44
N THR A 189 -11.27 18.82 -0.28
CA THR A 189 -10.46 17.63 -0.55
C THR A 189 -8.97 17.98 -0.48
N THR A 190 -8.13 17.05 -0.05
CA THR A 190 -6.68 17.23 0.10
C THR A 190 -5.93 15.90 0.03
N ILE A 191 -4.63 15.95 -0.29
CA ILE A 191 -3.76 14.77 -0.44
C ILE A 191 -2.80 14.53 0.74
N THR A 192 -3.20 14.92 1.96
CA THR A 192 -2.35 14.94 3.17
C THR A 192 -1.90 13.56 3.61
N GLY A 193 -0.71 13.43 4.22
CA GLY A 193 -0.20 12.15 4.75
C GLY A 193 0.50 11.27 3.71
N THR A 194 0.58 11.71 2.46
CA THR A 194 1.24 10.97 1.38
C THR A 194 2.74 10.78 1.65
N ARG A 195 3.21 9.52 1.70
CA ARG A 195 4.62 9.13 1.75
C ARG A 195 5.10 8.72 0.37
N ALA A 196 6.25 9.25 0.01
CA ALA A 196 6.87 9.04 -1.28
C ALA A 196 7.35 7.60 -1.48
N ILE A 197 7.35 7.14 -2.74
CA ILE A 197 7.92 5.85 -3.15
C ILE A 197 9.38 6.04 -3.46
N PHE A 198 10.26 5.55 -2.58
CA PHE A 198 11.69 5.58 -2.84
C PHE A 198 12.00 4.97 -4.23
N PRO A 199 12.83 5.61 -5.07
CA PRO A 199 13.63 6.84 -4.85
C PRO A 199 12.93 8.16 -5.26
N ALA A 200 11.65 8.11 -5.67
CA ALA A 200 10.93 9.26 -6.20
C ALA A 200 10.16 10.02 -5.11
N ALA A 201 10.10 11.34 -5.24
CA ALA A 201 9.13 12.16 -4.53
C ALA A 201 7.75 11.99 -5.16
N VAL A 202 6.69 11.99 -4.35
CA VAL A 202 5.31 12.08 -4.86
C VAL A 202 4.83 13.52 -4.67
N SER A 203 4.28 14.08 -5.74
CA SER A 203 3.57 15.35 -5.76
C SER A 203 2.16 15.12 -6.25
N GLY A 204 1.25 16.05 -6.02
CA GLY A 204 -0.10 15.89 -6.56
C GLY A 204 -0.97 17.11 -6.35
N SER A 205 -2.16 17.03 -6.92
CA SER A 205 -3.25 17.99 -6.74
C SER A 205 -4.54 17.25 -6.43
N SER A 206 -5.46 17.93 -5.76
CA SER A 206 -6.81 17.42 -5.56
C SER A 206 -7.84 18.35 -6.17
N SER A 207 -8.95 17.78 -6.63
CA SER A 207 -10.04 18.50 -7.26
C SER A 207 -11.39 17.87 -6.90
N ILE A 208 -12.46 18.60 -7.18
CA ILE A 208 -13.85 18.14 -6.97
C ILE A 208 -14.57 18.19 -8.33
N PRO A 209 -14.43 17.14 -9.18
CA PRO A 209 -15.02 17.15 -10.52
C PRO A 209 -16.55 17.25 -10.52
N ILE A 210 -17.21 16.63 -9.54
CA ILE A 210 -18.68 16.63 -9.41
C ILE A 210 -19.02 17.00 -7.96
N ASN A 211 -19.78 18.06 -7.76
CA ASN A 211 -20.17 18.54 -6.44
C ASN A 211 -21.66 18.90 -6.37
N ASN A 212 -22.20 18.94 -5.15
CA ASN A 212 -23.59 19.33 -4.86
C ASN A 212 -24.63 18.59 -5.71
N ALA A 213 -24.48 17.27 -5.81
CA ALA A 213 -25.31 16.40 -6.63
C ALA A 213 -25.61 15.09 -5.87
N ARG A 214 -26.49 14.26 -6.42
CA ARG A 214 -26.81 12.94 -5.83
C ARG A 214 -25.58 12.03 -5.77
N ILE A 215 -24.72 12.18 -6.76
CA ILE A 215 -23.40 11.55 -6.83
C ILE A 215 -22.39 12.69 -6.87
N VAL A 216 -21.42 12.67 -5.97
CA VAL A 216 -20.29 13.59 -5.97
C VAL A 216 -19.00 12.82 -6.02
N GLU A 217 -17.95 13.49 -6.50
CA GLU A 217 -16.66 12.89 -6.77
C GLU A 217 -15.56 13.86 -6.37
N SER A 218 -14.56 13.34 -5.64
CA SER A 218 -13.25 13.95 -5.46
C SER A 218 -12.21 13.13 -6.22
N LEU A 219 -11.16 13.82 -6.66
CA LEU A 219 -10.04 13.23 -7.39
C LEU A 219 -8.73 13.77 -6.83
N GLY A 220 -7.81 12.89 -6.51
CA GLY A 220 -6.41 13.18 -6.23
C GLY A 220 -5.54 12.63 -7.35
N GLU A 221 -4.81 13.51 -8.04
CA GLU A 221 -3.89 13.15 -9.13
C GLU A 221 -2.47 13.18 -8.58
N TYR A 222 -1.80 12.03 -8.56
CA TYR A 222 -0.44 11.90 -8.04
C TYR A 222 0.55 11.75 -9.19
N ASN A 223 1.62 12.51 -9.11
CA ASN A 223 2.74 12.46 -10.03
C ASN A 223 3.99 12.11 -9.24
N PHE A 224 4.80 11.21 -9.78
CA PHE A 224 6.14 10.98 -9.23
C PHE A 224 7.14 11.96 -9.85
N ALA A 225 8.14 12.33 -9.09
CA ALA A 225 9.31 13.08 -9.52
C ALA A 225 10.56 12.38 -8.98
N GLY A 226 11.39 11.83 -9.87
CA GLY A 226 12.60 11.08 -9.49
C GLY A 226 13.74 11.31 -10.46
N THR A 227 14.92 10.73 -10.19
CA THR A 227 16.05 10.78 -11.11
C THR A 227 15.79 9.85 -12.30
N CYS A 228 15.98 10.34 -13.53
CA CYS A 228 15.88 9.50 -14.71
C CYS A 228 16.97 8.41 -14.71
N PRO A 229 16.68 7.18 -15.16
CA PRO A 229 17.69 6.15 -15.37
C PRO A 229 18.84 6.69 -16.22
N GLY A 230 20.08 6.61 -15.73
CA GLY A 230 21.27 7.12 -16.42
C GLY A 230 21.65 8.58 -16.10
N GLY A 231 21.03 9.22 -15.11
CA GLY A 231 21.47 10.53 -14.60
C GLY A 231 21.09 11.73 -15.47
N TRP A 232 20.14 11.57 -16.39
CA TRP A 232 19.72 12.60 -17.36
C TRP A 232 18.87 13.73 -16.78
N GLY A 233 18.74 13.82 -15.46
CA GLY A 233 17.94 14.83 -14.76
C GLY A 233 16.75 14.24 -14.01
N THR A 234 15.73 15.07 -13.77
CA THR A 234 14.50 14.68 -13.08
C THR A 234 13.43 14.23 -14.08
N CYS A 235 12.95 13.01 -13.93
CA CYS A 235 11.81 12.46 -14.64
C CYS A 235 10.55 12.69 -13.80
N THR A 236 9.54 13.32 -14.40
CA THR A 236 8.20 13.42 -13.81
C THR A 236 7.20 12.66 -14.65
N GLY A 237 6.33 11.90 -14.00
CA GLY A 237 5.30 11.13 -14.68
C GLY A 237 4.05 11.01 -13.82
N ARG A 238 2.92 10.78 -14.49
CA ARG A 238 1.67 10.40 -13.82
C ARG A 238 1.91 9.09 -13.10
N TYR A 239 1.46 9.01 -11.86
CA TYR A 239 1.68 7.86 -11.01
C TYR A 239 0.39 7.07 -10.84
N HIS A 240 -0.44 7.47 -9.88
CA HIS A 240 -1.76 6.94 -9.68
C HIS A 240 -2.71 8.10 -9.45
N ASP A 241 -3.98 7.88 -9.72
CA ASP A 241 -5.05 8.74 -9.29
C ASP A 241 -5.89 7.97 -8.27
N ILE A 242 -6.30 8.66 -7.21
CA ILE A 242 -7.33 8.16 -6.29
C ILE A 242 -8.59 8.97 -6.54
N SER A 243 -9.71 8.30 -6.76
CA SER A 243 -11.02 8.97 -6.79
C SER A 243 -11.91 8.40 -5.70
N THR A 244 -12.65 9.28 -5.02
CA THR A 244 -13.69 8.90 -4.06
C THR A 244 -15.04 9.36 -4.56
N LYS A 245 -15.98 8.42 -4.66
CA LYS A 245 -17.37 8.68 -5.08
C LYS A 245 -18.30 8.48 -3.91
N ILE A 246 -19.14 9.49 -3.66
CA ILE A 246 -20.20 9.44 -2.65
C ILE A 246 -21.55 9.49 -3.37
N ASN A 247 -22.43 8.53 -3.09
CA ASN A 247 -23.72 8.39 -3.76
C ASN A 247 -24.86 8.27 -2.76
N ILE A 248 -25.82 9.19 -2.82
CA ILE A 248 -27.03 9.15 -2.00
C ILE A 248 -28.00 8.10 -2.55
N LYS A 249 -28.24 7.04 -1.78
CA LYS A 249 -29.16 5.96 -2.17
C LYS A 249 -30.59 6.32 -1.79
N TYR A 250 -30.83 6.66 -0.53
CA TYR A 250 -32.16 6.82 0.04
C TYR A 250 -32.15 7.78 1.24
N ALA A 251 -33.24 8.52 1.44
CA ALA A 251 -33.45 9.36 2.62
C ALA A 251 -34.90 9.25 3.09
N ASP A 252 -35.09 8.99 4.39
CA ASP A 252 -36.40 8.93 5.03
C ASP A 252 -36.30 9.24 6.53
N ASN A 253 -37.33 9.90 7.06
CA ASN A 253 -37.47 10.19 8.50
C ASN A 253 -36.20 10.79 9.17
N GLY A 254 -35.45 11.64 8.46
CA GLY A 254 -34.23 12.28 8.98
C GLY A 254 -32.95 11.42 8.89
N VAL A 255 -33.08 10.16 8.48
CA VAL A 255 -31.97 9.22 8.25
C VAL A 255 -31.67 9.15 6.75
N ILE A 256 -30.40 9.03 6.42
CA ILE A 256 -29.93 8.94 5.05
C ILE A 256 -28.98 7.75 4.88
N THR A 257 -29.19 7.00 3.80
CA THR A 257 -28.31 5.92 3.37
C THR A 257 -27.52 6.39 2.15
N PHE A 258 -26.20 6.27 2.23
CA PHE A 258 -25.29 6.64 1.15
C PHE A 258 -24.22 5.57 0.99
N THR A 259 -23.52 5.61 -0.15
CA THR A 259 -22.34 4.77 -0.36
C THR A 259 -21.11 5.60 -0.60
N VAL A 260 -19.97 5.10 -0.14
CA VAL A 260 -18.63 5.61 -0.49
C VAL A 260 -17.90 4.53 -1.28
N ARG A 261 -17.15 4.92 -2.31
CA ARG A 261 -16.32 4.01 -3.10
C ARG A 261 -15.04 4.72 -3.48
N SER A 262 -13.90 4.09 -3.24
CA SER A 262 -12.61 4.62 -3.68
C SER A 262 -11.97 3.72 -4.71
N ILE A 263 -11.37 4.35 -5.70
CA ILE A 263 -10.80 3.72 -6.87
C ILE A 263 -9.40 4.27 -7.09
N VAL A 264 -8.45 3.38 -7.33
CA VAL A 264 -7.11 3.73 -7.80
C VAL A 264 -7.01 3.43 -9.30
N SER A 265 -6.57 4.41 -10.09
CA SER A 265 -6.34 4.29 -11.54
C SER A 265 -4.99 4.88 -11.96
N ASN A 266 -4.61 4.67 -13.22
CA ASN A 266 -3.45 5.32 -13.87
C ASN A 266 -3.81 6.64 -14.56
#